data_AF-A0A0L0DCH4-F1
#
_entry.id   AF-A0A0L0DCH4-F1
#
_cell.length_a   1.000
_cell.length_b   1.000
_cell.length_c   1.000
_cell.angle_alpha   90.00
_cell.angle_beta   90.00
_cell.angle_gamma   90.00
#
_symmetry.space_group_name_H-M   'P 1'
#
loop_
_entity.id
_entity.type
_entity.pdbx_description
1 polymer ?
#
loop_
_entity_poly.entity_id
_entity_poly.type
_entity_poly.pdbx_seq_one_letter_code
_entity_poly.pdbx_strand_id
1 'polypeptide(L)'
;MDVSSDLFLNLRKKVYDHLLGPRLYDSFSLDQFRKCFPRTHRDKSDVVLLHEMFVVHRQQVRARVDNLIKRRFAQLERAARAVDVVDVEGLALPDALAFLSDRQAALQDEMRELEREVAAARNKIARCESALSGMGLGAGADAAAVNVPHLDELLALLTPPEASASPAPPSSAS
;
A
#
# COMPACT_ATOMS: atom_id res chain seq x y z
N MET A 1 -6.61 27.93 22.64
CA MET A 1 -5.52 27.85 21.64
C MET A 1 -5.17 26.39 21.50
N ASP A 2 -5.55 25.77 20.39
CA ASP A 2 -5.39 24.32 20.19
C ASP A 2 -3.92 23.98 19.95
N VAL A 3 -3.27 23.47 21.00
CA VAL A 3 -1.90 22.94 20.98
C VAL A 3 -1.71 21.89 19.87
N SER A 4 -2.79 21.17 19.51
CA SER A 4 -2.81 20.20 18.42
C SER A 4 -2.61 20.83 17.04
N SER A 5 -3.21 22.01 16.80
CA SER A 5 -3.10 22.75 15.53
C SER A 5 -1.68 23.26 15.28
N ASP A 6 -1.02 23.79 16.31
CA ASP A 6 0.36 24.31 16.21
C ASP A 6 1.38 23.20 15.98
N LEU A 7 1.17 22.03 16.58
CA LEU A 7 2.02 20.87 16.39
C LEU A 7 1.90 20.32 14.96
N PHE A 8 0.68 20.33 14.42
CA PHE A 8 0.37 19.89 13.06
C PHE A 8 0.95 20.82 11.99
N LEU A 9 0.85 22.14 12.20
CA LEU A 9 1.48 23.17 11.36
C LEU A 9 3.01 23.04 11.36
N ASN A 10 3.62 22.80 12.53
CA ASN A 10 5.07 22.60 12.64
C ASN A 10 5.53 21.31 11.95
N LEU A 11 4.78 20.22 12.08
CA LEU A 11 5.09 18.96 11.40
C LEU A 11 5.00 19.13 9.89
N ARG A 12 3.92 19.77 9.40
CA ARG A 12 3.76 20.09 7.98
C ARG A 12 4.96 20.86 7.46
N LYS A 13 5.34 21.94 8.14
CA LYS A 13 6.50 22.75 7.75
C LYS A 13 7.79 21.93 7.69
N LYS A 14 8.09 21.10 8.70
CA LYS A 14 9.27 20.21 8.70
C LYS A 14 9.26 19.22 7.55
N VAL A 15 8.10 18.63 7.22
CA VAL A 15 7.98 17.68 6.10
C VAL A 15 8.22 18.40 4.77
N TYR A 16 7.68 19.62 4.61
CA TYR A 16 7.95 20.45 3.43
C TYR A 16 9.44 20.81 3.32
N ASP A 17 10.05 21.27 4.40
CA ASP A 17 11.47 21.64 4.42
C ASP A 17 12.39 20.44 4.14
N HIS A 18 11.99 19.23 4.55
CA HIS A 18 12.78 18.02 4.33
C HIS A 18 12.58 17.42 2.94
N LEU A 19 11.34 17.32 2.46
CA LEU A 19 11.00 16.63 1.21
C LEU A 19 10.96 17.54 -0.02
N LEU A 20 10.77 18.84 0.17
CA LEU A 20 10.69 19.85 -0.89
C LEU A 20 11.68 21.00 -0.65
N GLY A 21 12.61 20.80 0.28
CA GLY A 21 13.59 21.80 0.64
C GLY A 21 14.54 22.18 -0.50
N PRO A 22 15.16 23.36 -0.40
CA PRO A 22 16.11 23.87 -1.37
C PRO A 22 17.26 22.88 -1.64
N ARG A 23 17.74 22.14 -0.63
CA ARG A 23 18.78 21.11 -0.83
C ARG A 23 18.44 20.04 -1.89
N LEU A 24 17.16 19.69 -2.03
CA LEU A 24 16.70 18.68 -2.99
C LEU A 24 16.27 19.27 -4.33
N TYR A 25 15.92 20.57 -4.37
CA TYR A 25 15.31 21.21 -5.55
C TYR A 25 16.01 22.49 -6.04
N ASP A 26 17.05 22.94 -5.36
CA ASP A 26 17.88 24.07 -5.80
C ASP A 26 18.44 23.75 -7.19
N SER A 27 18.46 24.79 -8.02
CA SER A 27 18.76 24.72 -9.43
C SER A 27 20.10 24.02 -9.65
N PHE A 28 20.05 22.77 -10.12
CA PHE A 28 21.23 22.06 -10.59
C PHE A 28 21.53 22.66 -11.96
N SER A 29 22.46 23.61 -11.98
CA SER A 29 22.78 24.37 -13.19
C SER A 29 23.31 23.43 -14.28
N LEU A 30 23.15 23.83 -15.54
CA LEU A 30 23.67 23.07 -16.67
C LEU A 30 25.18 22.82 -16.52
N ASP A 31 25.93 23.78 -15.97
CA ASP A 31 27.36 23.63 -15.73
C ASP A 31 27.69 22.62 -14.63
N GLN A 32 26.85 22.51 -13.59
CA GLN A 32 26.98 21.44 -12.59
C GLN A 32 26.62 20.08 -13.20
N PHE A 33 25.61 20.03 -14.06
CA PHE A 33 25.22 18.80 -14.76
C PHE A 33 26.29 18.31 -15.74
N ARG A 34 26.91 19.22 -16.49
CA ARG A 34 28.04 18.92 -17.38
C ARG A 34 29.23 18.33 -16.64
N LYS A 35 29.46 18.70 -15.38
CA LYS A 35 30.57 18.14 -14.59
C LYS A 35 30.43 16.64 -14.34
N CYS A 36 29.21 16.09 -14.39
CA CYS A 36 28.94 14.65 -14.27
C CYS A 36 29.37 13.84 -15.50
N PHE A 37 29.65 14.49 -16.63
CA PHE A 37 30.05 13.82 -17.88
C PHE A 37 31.57 13.95 -18.12
N PRO A 38 32.19 12.95 -18.78
CA PRO A 38 33.56 13.05 -19.24
C PRO A 38 33.77 14.27 -20.13
N ARG A 39 34.96 14.89 -20.08
CA ARG A 39 35.27 16.15 -20.78
C ARG A 39 34.96 16.10 -22.28
N THR A 40 35.15 14.94 -22.92
CA THR A 40 34.85 14.69 -24.33
C THR A 40 33.38 14.79 -24.71
N HIS A 41 32.46 14.74 -23.74
CA HIS A 41 31.01 14.73 -23.99
C HIS A 41 30.27 15.95 -23.42
N ARG A 42 30.94 16.82 -22.66
CA ARG A 42 30.29 17.93 -21.92
C ARG A 42 29.54 18.92 -22.80
N ASP A 43 30.07 19.17 -23.99
CA ASP A 43 29.57 20.20 -24.90
C ASP A 43 28.67 19.60 -25.99
N LYS A 44 28.32 18.32 -25.88
CA LYS A 44 27.38 17.68 -26.81
C LYS A 44 25.95 18.16 -26.55
N SER A 45 25.18 18.32 -27.61
CA SER A 45 23.74 18.63 -27.58
C SER A 45 22.97 17.65 -26.68
N ASP A 46 23.37 16.38 -26.67
CA ASP A 46 22.71 15.33 -25.89
C ASP A 46 22.77 15.60 -24.39
N VAL A 47 23.84 16.20 -23.89
CA VAL A 47 23.99 16.55 -22.46
C VAL A 47 23.05 17.71 -22.09
N VAL A 48 22.81 18.63 -23.02
CA VAL A 48 21.83 19.72 -22.83
C VAL A 48 20.42 19.14 -22.81
N LEU A 49 20.08 18.25 -23.75
CA LEU A 49 18.77 17.59 -23.78
C LEU A 49 18.53 16.75 -22.52
N LEU A 50 19.54 16.00 -22.06
CA LEU A 50 19.47 15.22 -20.83
C LEU A 50 19.26 16.12 -19.60
N HIS A 51 19.88 17.31 -19.57
CA HIS A 51 19.65 18.29 -18.51
C HIS A 51 18.22 18.81 -18.52
N GLU A 52 17.69 19.16 -19.69
CA GLU A 52 16.31 19.62 -19.83
C GLU A 52 15.31 18.55 -19.37
N MET A 53 15.48 17.30 -19.82
CA MET A 53 14.66 16.17 -19.37
C MET A 53 14.77 15.94 -17.88
N PHE A 54 15.98 16.04 -17.32
CA PHE A 54 16.20 15.91 -15.88
C PHE A 54 15.48 17.01 -15.10
N VAL A 55 15.54 18.26 -15.56
CA VAL A 55 14.83 19.39 -14.93
C VAL A 55 13.32 19.16 -14.95
N VAL A 56 12.75 18.75 -16.09
CA VAL A 56 11.32 18.46 -16.24
C VAL A 56 10.91 17.32 -15.30
N HIS A 57 11.65 16.21 -15.29
CA HIS A 57 11.34 15.07 -14.43
C HIS A 57 11.40 15.45 -12.95
N ARG A 58 12.39 16.24 -12.55
CA ARG A 58 12.53 16.74 -11.17
C ARG A 58 11.36 17.62 -10.77
N GLN A 59 10.85 18.48 -11.66
CA GLN A 59 9.64 19.27 -11.40
C GLN A 59 8.39 18.39 -11.26
N GLN A 60 8.25 17.34 -12.09
CA GLN A 60 7.14 16.38 -11.97
C GLN A 60 7.18 15.65 -10.62
N VAL A 61 8.35 15.18 -10.20
CA VAL A 61 8.53 14.56 -8.88
C VAL A 61 8.19 15.55 -7.77
N ARG A 62 8.64 16.80 -7.86
CA ARG A 62 8.30 17.86 -6.90
C ARG A 62 6.79 18.03 -6.76
N ALA A 63 6.08 18.14 -7.88
CA ALA A 63 4.62 18.29 -7.90
C ALA A 63 3.91 17.05 -7.33
N ARG A 64 4.40 15.84 -7.62
CA ARG A 64 3.85 14.60 -7.03
C ARG A 64 4.02 14.57 -5.52
N VAL A 65 5.21 14.91 -5.02
CA VAL A 65 5.51 14.95 -3.58
C VAL A 65 4.65 16.00 -2.88
N ASP A 66 4.53 17.21 -3.44
CA ASP A 66 3.65 18.25 -2.88
C ASP A 66 2.19 17.80 -2.80
N ASN A 67 1.67 17.15 -3.85
CA ASN A 67 0.32 16.61 -3.85
C ASN A 67 0.13 15.50 -2.81
N LEU A 68 1.12 14.63 -2.62
CA LEU A 68 1.08 13.58 -1.59
C LEU A 68 1.05 14.18 -0.19
N ILE A 69 1.90 15.17 0.09
CA ILE A 69 1.92 15.88 1.37
C ILE A 69 0.55 16.52 1.62
N LYS A 70 0.03 17.32 0.68
CA LYS A 70 -1.29 17.95 0.79
C LYS A 70 -2.40 16.93 1.09
N ARG A 71 -2.45 15.83 0.34
CA ARG A 71 -3.46 14.78 0.54
C ARG A 71 -3.34 14.12 1.91
N ARG A 72 -2.11 13.82 2.36
CA ARG A 72 -1.89 13.14 3.64
C ARG A 72 -2.25 14.04 4.82
N PHE A 73 -1.87 15.31 4.78
CA PHE A 73 -2.24 16.27 5.83
C PHE A 73 -3.75 16.52 5.84
N ALA A 74 -4.41 16.63 4.68
CA ALA A 74 -5.88 16.74 4.61
C ALA A 74 -6.61 15.48 5.14
N GLN A 75 -6.06 14.29 4.93
CA GLN A 75 -6.59 13.05 5.53
C GLN A 75 -6.45 13.05 7.05
N LEU A 76 -5.28 13.45 7.55
CA LEU A 76 -4.99 13.51 8.98
C LEU A 76 -5.84 14.59 9.67
N GLU A 77 -6.07 15.76 9.06
CA GLU A 77 -7.00 16.78 9.59
C GLU A 77 -8.45 16.26 9.66
N ARG A 78 -8.90 15.53 8.63
CA ARG A 78 -10.22 14.89 8.66
C ARG A 78 -10.33 13.81 9.73
N ALA A 79 -9.28 13.01 9.92
CA ALA A 79 -9.24 12.00 10.97
C ALA A 79 -9.20 12.63 12.37
N ALA A 80 -8.41 13.68 12.58
CA ALA A 80 -8.36 14.41 13.85
C ALA A 80 -9.73 15.01 14.19
N ARG A 81 -10.40 15.66 13.21
CA ARG A 81 -11.78 16.15 13.40
C ARG A 81 -12.78 15.02 13.65
N ALA A 82 -12.64 13.87 13.02
CA ALA A 82 -13.51 12.73 13.29
C ALA A 82 -13.35 12.17 14.71
N VAL A 83 -12.14 12.29 15.28
CA VAL A 83 -11.86 11.97 16.69
C VAL A 83 -12.45 13.06 17.61
N ASP A 84 -12.36 14.35 17.24
CA ASP A 84 -13.01 15.45 17.98
C ASP A 84 -14.54 15.40 17.89
N VAL A 85 -15.14 14.77 16.86
CA VAL A 85 -16.60 14.54 16.76
C VAL A 85 -17.06 13.39 17.67
N VAL A 86 -16.13 12.59 18.20
CA VAL A 86 -16.37 11.78 19.41
C VAL A 86 -16.15 12.66 20.64
N ASP A 87 -16.69 13.89 20.62
CA ASP A 87 -16.86 14.68 21.83
C ASP A 87 -18.05 14.06 22.58
N VAL A 88 -17.73 13.40 23.67
CA VAL A 88 -18.67 12.73 24.59
C VAL A 88 -19.43 13.77 25.44
N GLU A 89 -19.56 15.01 24.97
CA GLU A 89 -20.24 16.08 25.69
C GLU A 89 -21.75 16.18 25.41
N GLY A 90 -22.29 15.35 24.50
CA GLY A 90 -23.73 15.36 24.16
C GLY A 90 -24.48 14.04 24.35
N LEU A 91 -23.79 12.93 24.62
CA LEU A 91 -24.41 11.62 24.86
C LEU A 91 -24.44 11.36 26.35
N ALA A 92 -25.62 11.05 26.89
CA ALA A 92 -25.70 10.51 28.25
C ALA A 92 -24.71 9.34 28.33
N LEU A 93 -23.82 9.36 29.33
CA LEU A 93 -22.78 8.33 29.59
C LEU A 93 -23.17 6.87 29.22
N PRO A 94 -24.41 6.38 29.49
CA PRO A 94 -24.84 5.06 29.04
C PRO A 94 -24.85 4.84 27.52
N ASP A 95 -25.21 5.83 26.71
CA ASP A 95 -25.31 5.70 25.26
C ASP A 95 -23.91 5.69 24.61
N ALA A 96 -22.98 6.47 25.16
CA ALA A 96 -21.58 6.44 24.75
C ALA A 96 -20.92 5.09 25.08
N LEU A 97 -21.24 4.51 26.25
CA LEU A 97 -20.77 3.18 26.62
C LEU A 97 -21.37 2.08 25.74
N ALA A 98 -22.65 2.18 25.37
CA ALA A 98 -23.30 1.24 24.46
C ALA A 98 -22.69 1.29 23.06
N PHE A 99 -22.45 2.50 22.53
CA PHE A 99 -21.77 2.66 21.24
C PHE A 99 -20.34 2.10 21.25
N LEU A 100 -19.59 2.34 22.33
CA LEU A 100 -18.24 1.79 22.48
C LEU A 100 -18.24 0.27 22.62
N SER A 101 -19.21 -0.32 23.35
CA SER A 101 -19.33 -1.77 23.44
C SER A 101 -19.70 -2.41 22.10
N ASP A 102 -20.60 -1.80 21.33
CA ASP A 102 -21.00 -2.29 20.01
C ASP A 102 -19.84 -2.20 19.02
N ARG A 103 -19.09 -1.09 19.07
CA ARG A 103 -17.90 -0.92 18.23
C ARG A 103 -16.79 -1.89 18.62
N GLN A 104 -16.61 -2.16 19.90
CA GLN A 104 -15.66 -3.16 20.38
C GLN A 104 -16.05 -4.57 19.95
N ALA A 105 -17.34 -4.92 19.98
CA ALA A 105 -17.84 -6.20 19.48
C ALA A 105 -17.60 -6.36 17.97
N ALA A 106 -17.91 -5.34 17.18
CA ALA A 106 -17.68 -5.35 15.73
C ALA A 106 -16.19 -5.53 15.39
N LEU A 107 -15.29 -4.83 16.09
CA LEU A 107 -13.84 -4.98 15.89
C LEU A 107 -13.33 -6.37 16.32
N GLN A 108 -13.91 -6.98 17.36
CA GLN A 108 -13.57 -8.34 17.77
C GLN A 108 -14.01 -9.39 16.73
N ASP A 109 -15.15 -9.17 16.09
CA ASP A 109 -15.63 -10.06 15.04
C ASP A 109 -14.80 -9.91 13.75
N GLU A 110 -14.43 -8.68 13.36
CA GLU A 110 -13.47 -8.44 12.27
C GLU A 110 -12.11 -9.12 12.55
N MET A 111 -11.60 -9.02 13.78
CA MET A 111 -10.37 -9.71 14.18
C MET A 111 -10.48 -11.23 14.05
N ARG A 112 -11.59 -11.83 14.49
CA ARG A 112 -11.83 -13.28 14.34
C ARG A 112 -11.93 -13.71 12.89
N GLU A 113 -12.52 -12.88 12.04
CA GLU A 113 -12.60 -13.14 10.60
C GLU A 113 -11.21 -13.11 9.96
N LEU A 114 -10.43 -12.07 10.23
CA LEU A 114 -9.03 -11.97 9.80
C LEU A 114 -8.17 -13.13 10.30
N GLU A 115 -8.36 -13.57 11.55
CA GLU A 115 -7.66 -14.75 12.10
C GLU A 115 -8.02 -16.04 11.34
N ARG A 116 -9.29 -16.22 10.96
CA ARG A 116 -9.73 -17.35 10.13
C ARG A 116 -9.12 -17.29 8.72
N GLU A 117 -9.08 -16.11 8.11
CA GLU A 117 -8.46 -15.93 6.79
C GLU A 117 -6.96 -16.22 6.83
N VAL A 118 -6.25 -15.75 7.85
CA VAL A 118 -4.82 -16.03 8.05
C VAL A 118 -4.58 -17.52 8.26
N ALA A 119 -5.41 -18.20 9.06
CA ALA A 119 -5.33 -19.64 9.24
C ALA A 119 -5.59 -20.40 7.92
N ALA A 120 -6.58 -19.97 7.13
CA ALA A 120 -6.87 -20.55 5.83
C ALA A 120 -5.72 -20.33 4.83
N ALA A 121 -5.12 -19.13 4.80
CA ALA A 121 -3.97 -18.81 3.96
C ALA A 121 -2.74 -19.64 4.36
N ARG A 122 -2.46 -19.78 5.66
CA ARG A 122 -1.38 -20.65 6.16
C ARG A 122 -1.57 -22.11 5.77
N ASN A 123 -2.80 -22.61 5.86
CA ASN A 123 -3.13 -23.97 5.41
C ASN A 123 -3.01 -24.14 3.88
N LYS A 124 -3.24 -23.09 3.09
CA LYS A 124 -2.99 -23.12 1.64
C LYS A 124 -1.49 -23.15 1.36
N ILE A 125 -0.70 -22.30 2.03
CA ILE A 125 0.76 -22.27 1.90
C ILE A 125 1.37 -23.62 2.27
N ALA A 126 1.01 -24.19 3.43
CA ALA A 126 1.52 -25.49 3.86
C ALA A 126 1.19 -26.62 2.86
N ARG A 127 0.00 -26.57 2.24
CA ARG A 127 -0.37 -27.51 1.17
C ARG A 127 0.46 -27.33 -0.09
N CYS A 128 0.69 -26.08 -0.52
CA CYS A 128 1.56 -25.78 -1.66
C CYS A 128 3.01 -26.20 -1.38
N GLU A 129 3.54 -25.92 -0.20
CA GLU A 129 4.89 -26.34 0.20
C GLU A 129 5.02 -27.87 0.22
N SER A 130 4.03 -28.58 0.78
CA SER A 130 4.02 -30.05 0.79
C SER A 130 3.97 -30.65 -0.62
N ALA A 131 3.16 -30.06 -1.51
CA ALA A 131 3.06 -30.49 -2.91
C ALA A 131 4.37 -30.23 -3.67
N LEU A 132 4.96 -29.04 -3.50
CA LEU A 132 6.26 -28.70 -4.10
C LEU A 132 7.39 -29.61 -3.60
N SER A 133 7.40 -29.96 -2.31
CA SER A 133 8.32 -30.95 -1.74
C SER A 133 8.09 -32.36 -2.31
N GLY A 134 6.84 -32.78 -2.48
CA GLY A 134 6.48 -34.08 -3.06
C GLY A 134 6.87 -34.21 -4.54
N MET A 135 6.88 -33.10 -5.28
CA MET A 135 7.35 -33.02 -6.67
C MET A 135 8.86 -32.84 -6.79
N GLY A 136 9.62 -32.83 -5.69
CA GLY A 136 11.07 -32.62 -5.69
C GLY A 136 11.51 -31.20 -6.02
N LEU A 137 10.59 -30.22 -6.00
CA LEU A 137 10.81 -28.82 -6.37
C LEU A 137 11.06 -27.90 -5.15
N GLY A 138 11.55 -28.46 -4.03
CA GLY A 138 11.91 -27.68 -2.85
C GLY A 138 13.03 -26.67 -3.10
N ALA A 139 13.28 -25.78 -2.12
CA ALA A 139 14.23 -24.66 -2.18
C ALA A 139 15.58 -25.06 -2.83
N GLY A 140 15.71 -24.76 -4.14
CA GLY A 140 16.83 -25.21 -4.97
C GLY A 140 16.45 -25.79 -6.33
N ALA A 141 15.16 -25.91 -6.67
CA ALA A 141 14.74 -26.37 -8.00
C ALA A 141 15.21 -25.43 -9.11
N ASP A 142 16.02 -25.97 -10.02
CA ASP A 142 16.52 -25.26 -11.20
C ASP A 142 15.33 -24.90 -12.11
N ALA A 143 15.26 -23.66 -12.60
CA ALA A 143 14.10 -23.15 -13.36
C ALA A 143 13.82 -23.95 -14.66
N ALA A 144 14.77 -24.78 -15.10
CA ALA A 144 14.66 -25.69 -16.23
C ALA A 144 13.90 -27.00 -15.94
N ALA A 145 13.63 -27.33 -14.66
CA ALA A 145 12.93 -28.57 -14.27
C ALA A 145 11.40 -28.42 -14.18
N VAL A 146 10.87 -27.19 -14.27
CA VAL A 146 9.44 -26.91 -14.20
C VAL A 146 8.79 -27.10 -15.58
N ASN A 147 8.08 -28.21 -15.75
CA ASN A 147 7.36 -28.53 -17.00
C ASN A 147 5.87 -28.16 -16.89
N VAL A 148 5.23 -27.78 -18.01
CA VAL A 148 3.80 -27.40 -18.12
C VAL A 148 2.82 -28.30 -17.33
N PRO A 149 2.93 -29.65 -17.33
CA PRO A 149 2.05 -30.50 -16.52
C PRO A 149 2.15 -30.27 -15.00
N HIS A 150 3.30 -29.84 -14.47
CA HIS A 150 3.45 -29.51 -13.04
C HIS A 150 2.75 -28.18 -12.69
N LEU A 151 2.63 -27.27 -13.65
CA LEU A 151 1.86 -26.03 -13.49
C LEU A 151 0.35 -26.32 -13.50
N ASP A 152 -0.11 -27.27 -14.32
CA ASP A 152 -1.52 -27.69 -14.36
C ASP A 152 -1.96 -28.40 -13.06
N GLU A 153 -1.11 -29.25 -12.47
CA GLU A 153 -1.37 -29.86 -11.16
C GLU A 153 -1.37 -28.84 -10.01
N LEU A 154 -0.46 -27.87 -10.03
CA LEU A 154 -0.45 -26.77 -9.06
C LEU A 154 -1.68 -25.87 -9.22
N LEU A 155 -2.13 -25.61 -10.45
CA LEU A 155 -3.37 -24.87 -10.72
C LEU A 155 -4.58 -25.64 -10.18
N ALA A 156 -4.66 -26.95 -10.42
CA ALA A 156 -5.75 -27.80 -9.95
C ALA A 156 -5.87 -27.83 -8.42
N LEU A 157 -4.74 -27.79 -7.70
CA LEU A 157 -4.70 -27.72 -6.23
C LEU A 157 -5.02 -26.31 -5.68
N LEU A 158 -4.80 -25.26 -6.47
CA LEU A 158 -5.08 -23.86 -6.11
C LEU A 158 -6.52 -23.44 -6.42
N THR A 159 -7.19 -24.08 -7.38
CA THR A 159 -8.64 -23.97 -7.57
C THR A 159 -9.38 -24.73 -6.47
N PRO A 160 -10.24 -24.07 -5.66
CA PRO A 160 -11.16 -24.81 -4.81
C PRO A 160 -12.10 -25.66 -5.68
N PRO A 161 -12.52 -26.85 -5.22
CA PRO A 161 -13.59 -27.60 -5.87
C PRO A 161 -14.91 -26.86 -5.61
N GLU A 162 -15.20 -25.79 -6.33
CA GLU A 162 -16.54 -25.23 -6.35
C GLU A 162 -17.31 -25.75 -7.56
N ALA A 163 -18.56 -26.15 -7.32
CA ALA A 163 -19.62 -26.38 -8.30
C ALA A 163 -19.65 -27.73 -9.04
N SER A 164 -19.67 -28.86 -8.32
CA SER A 164 -20.29 -30.11 -8.83
C SER A 164 -21.35 -30.72 -7.91
N ALA A 165 -22.24 -29.90 -7.36
CA ALA A 165 -23.63 -30.29 -7.09
C ALA A 165 -24.37 -29.13 -6.41
N SER A 166 -24.98 -28.27 -7.22
CA SER A 166 -26.22 -27.64 -6.77
C SER A 166 -27.28 -28.74 -6.77
N PRO A 167 -27.87 -29.16 -5.62
CA PRO A 167 -29.09 -29.95 -5.68
C PRO A 167 -30.18 -29.05 -6.27
N ALA A 168 -30.85 -29.53 -7.31
CA ALA A 168 -32.00 -28.86 -7.90
C ALA A 168 -33.06 -28.56 -6.83
N PRO A 169 -33.78 -27.42 -6.89
CA PRO A 169 -34.88 -27.16 -5.98
C PRO A 169 -35.99 -28.22 -6.19
N PRO A 170 -36.71 -28.64 -5.14
CA PRO A 170 -37.84 -29.54 -5.32
C PRO A 170 -38.92 -28.82 -6.13
N SER A 171 -39.30 -29.42 -7.26
CA SER A 171 -40.51 -29.06 -8.00
C SER A 171 -41.71 -29.24 -7.09
N SER A 172 -42.23 -28.15 -6.55
CA SER A 172 -43.61 -28.04 -6.12
C SER A 172 -44.51 -28.11 -7.34
N ALA A 173 -45.14 -29.25 -7.55
CA ALA A 173 -46.28 -29.41 -8.44
C ALA A 173 -47.35 -30.22 -7.68
N SER A 174 -48.39 -29.47 -7.29
CA SER A 174 -49.80 -29.80 -7.03
C SER A 174 -50.17 -31.15 -6.41
#